data_AF-A0A661MDU6-F1
#
_entry.id   AF-A0A661MDU6-F1
#
_cell.length_a   1.000
_cell.length_b   1.000
_cell.length_c   1.000
_cell.angle_alpha   90.00
_cell.angle_beta   90.00
_cell.angle_gamma   90.00
#
_symmetry.space_group_name_H-M   'P 1'
#
loop_
_entity.id
_entity.type
_entity.pdbx_description
1 polymer ?
#
loop_
_entity_poly.entity_id
_entity_poly.type
_entity_poly.pdbx_seq_one_letter_code
_entity_poly.pdbx_strand_id
1 'polypeptide(L)' 'MKEKFTVTFSETGVLIREHGGATLELTAAEALMFLDILRQEEEALERMAAEASPLPFRLRARPGPETKD' A
#
# COMPACT_ATOMS: atom_id res chain seq x y z
N MET A 1 7.55 -11.90 -7.06
CA MET A 1 6.41 -11.87 -6.12
C MET A 1 5.15 -12.10 -6.93
N LYS A 2 4.26 -13.03 -6.54
CA LYS A 2 2.92 -13.09 -7.14
C LYS A 2 2.14 -11.88 -6.62
N GLU A 3 1.49 -11.12 -7.50
CA GLU A 3 0.50 -10.13 -7.09
C GLU A 3 -0.55 -10.80 -6.22
N LYS A 4 -0.71 -10.31 -4.98
CA LYS A 4 -1.64 -10.90 -4.02
C LYS A 4 -3.04 -10.33 -4.19
N PHE A 5 -3.15 -9.04 -4.49
CA PHE A 5 -4.42 -8.34 -4.62
C PHE A 5 -4.38 -7.28 -5.73
N THR A 6 -5.53 -7.02 -6.35
CA THR A 6 -5.79 -5.90 -7.25
C THR A 6 -6.75 -4.92 -6.56
N VAL A 7 -6.43 -3.63 -6.60
CA VAL A 7 -7.29 -2.56 -6.06
C VAL A 7 -7.80 -1.71 -7.21
N THR A 8 -9.12 -1.58 -7.31
CA THR A 8 -9.81 -0.79 -8.35
C THR A 8 -10.64 0.30 -7.71
N PHE A 9 -10.54 1.52 -8.23
CA PHE A 9 -11.33 2.67 -7.82
C PHE A 9 -12.42 2.94 -8.87
N SER A 10 -13.64 3.21 -8.42
CA SER A 10 -14.78 3.55 -9.27
C SER A 10 -15.55 4.73 -8.69
N GLU A 11 -16.58 5.18 -9.40
CA GLU A 11 -17.51 6.20 -8.91
C GLU A 11 -18.31 5.76 -7.67
N THR A 12 -18.42 4.45 -7.43
CA THR A 12 -19.18 3.89 -6.31
C THR A 12 -18.33 3.58 -5.09
N GLY A 13 -17.00 3.49 -5.24
CA GLY A 13 -16.08 3.23 -4.15
C GLY A 13 -14.82 2.46 -4.57
N VAL A 14 -14.46 1.44 -3.79
CA VAL A 14 -13.21 0.68 -3.95
C VAL A 14 -13.51 -0.82 -3.95
N LEU A 15 -12.93 -1.54 -4.90
CA LEU A 15 -12.94 -3.00 -4.96
C LEU A 15 -11.52 -3.52 -4.76
N ILE A 16 -11.34 -4.40 -3.77
CA ILE A 16 -10.09 -5.13 -3.54
C ILE A 16 -10.34 -6.60 -3.85
N ARG A 17 -9.59 -7.16 -4.79
CA ARG A 17 -9.74 -8.55 -5.22
C ARG A 17 -8.46 -9.33 -5.00
N GLU A 18 -8.54 -10.43 -4.28
CA GLU A 18 -7.45 -11.41 -4.17
C GLU A 18 -7.42 -12.30 -5.43
N HIS A 19 -6.22 -12.74 -5.82
CA HIS A 19 -6.07 -13.75 -6.87
C HIS A 19 -6.75 -15.10 -6.50
N GLY A 20 -7.05 -15.35 -5.22
CA GLY A 20 -7.79 -16.52 -4.73
C GLY A 20 -9.31 -16.43 -4.88
N GLY A 21 -9.84 -15.30 -5.35
CA GLY A 21 -11.27 -15.09 -5.59
C GLY A 21 -12.01 -14.36 -4.46
N ALA A 22 -11.36 -14.11 -3.32
CA ALA A 22 -11.93 -13.24 -2.29
C ALA A 22 -12.02 -11.79 -2.79
N THR A 23 -13.13 -11.12 -2.48
CA THR A 23 -13.37 -9.73 -2.83
C THR A 23 -13.86 -8.95 -1.62
N LEU A 24 -13.34 -7.74 -1.44
CA LEU A 24 -13.84 -6.74 -0.51
C LEU A 24 -14.32 -5.54 -1.32
N GLU A 25 -15.59 -5.21 -1.16
CA GLU A 25 -16.21 -4.03 -1.76
C GLU A 25 -16.46 -3.00 -0.68
N LEU A 26 -16.02 -1.77 -0.91
CA LEU A 26 -16.23 -0.64 -0.03
C LEU A 26 -16.93 0.45 -0.82
N THR A 27 -18.00 1.00 -0.27
CA THR A 27 -18.53 2.29 -0.74
C THR A 27 -17.50 3.40 -0.52
N ALA A 28 -17.69 4.56 -1.16
CA ALA A 28 -16.81 5.71 -0.93
C ALA A 28 -16.70 6.10 0.55
N ALA A 29 -17.80 6.06 1.31
CA ALA A 29 -17.79 6.36 2.74
C ALA A 29 -17.01 5.33 3.56
N GLU A 30 -17.22 4.04 3.30
CA GLU A 30 -16.50 2.96 3.98
C GLU A 30 -15.01 2.97 3.63
N ALA A 31 -14.66 3.32 2.39
CA ALA A 31 -13.27 3.47 1.96
C ALA A 31 -12.57 4.61 2.70
N LEU A 32 -13.27 5.72 2.97
CA LEU A 32 -12.73 6.83 3.79
C LEU A 32 -12.56 6.41 5.26
N MET A 33 -13.54 5.69 5.83
CA MET A 33 -13.41 5.13 7.17
C MET A 33 -12.23 4.16 7.27
N PHE A 34 -12.07 3.31 6.26
CA PHE A 34 -10.95 2.37 6.19
C PHE A 34 -9.61 3.11 6.08
N LEU A 35 -9.54 4.18 5.29
CA LEU A 35 -8.35 5.03 5.21
C LEU A 35 -7.99 5.65 6.57
N ASP A 36 -8.99 6.12 7.33
CA ASP A 36 -8.74 6.70 8.65
C ASP A 36 -8.23 5.66 9.66
N ILE A 37 -8.70 4.41 9.56
CA ILE A 37 -8.16 3.29 10.34
C ILE A 37 -6.71 3.01 9.91
N LEU A 38 -6.45 2.90 8.62
CA LEU A 38 -5.10 2.63 8.10
C LEU A 38 -4.09 3.71 8.51
N ARG A 39 -4.51 4.97 8.57
CA ARG A 39 -3.68 6.09 9.08
C ARG A 39 -3.35 5.97 10.55
N GLN A 40 -4.29 5.49 11.38
CA GLN A 40 -4.04 5.26 12.81
C GLN A 40 -3.08 4.09 13.03
N GLU A 41 -3.11 3.09 12.15
CA GLU A 41 -2.29 1.87 12.23
C GLU A 41 -0.98 1.96 11.42
N GLU A 42 -0.66 3.12 10.83
CA GLU A 42 0.46 3.32 9.90
C GLU A 42 1.79 2.80 10.48
N GLU A 43 2.11 3.16 11.74
CA GLU A 43 3.36 2.75 12.38
C GLU A 43 3.46 1.23 12.53
N ALA A 44 2.35 0.54 12.84
CA ALA A 44 2.32 -0.91 12.94
C ALA A 44 2.51 -1.57 11.57
N LEU A 45 1.82 -1.04 10.55
CA LEU A 45 1.94 -1.50 9.16
C LEU A 45 3.36 -1.31 8.61
N GLU A 46 4.01 -0.18 8.91
CA GLU A 46 5.41 0.08 8.54
C GLU A 46 6.37 -0.93 9.18
N ARG A 47 6.19 -1.24 10.48
CA ARG A 47 6.99 -2.26 11.17
C ARG A 47 6.80 -3.63 10.52
N MET A 48 5.56 -4.03 10.26
CA MET A 48 5.25 -5.31 9.59
C MET A 48 5.86 -5.37 8.18
N ALA A 49 5.81 -4.27 7.42
CA ALA A 49 6.43 -4.19 6.10
C ALA A 49 7.96 -4.28 6.18
N ALA A 50 8.58 -3.66 7.17
CA ALA A 50 10.01 -3.74 7.42
C ALA A 50 10.46 -5.15 7.83
N GLU A 51 9.70 -5.82 8.69
CA GLU A 51 9.94 -7.21 9.11
C GLU A 51 9.75 -8.21 7.96
N ALA A 52 8.75 -7.98 7.12
CA ALA A 52 8.49 -8.79 5.93
C ALA A 52 9.46 -8.49 4.78
N SER A 53 10.26 -7.42 4.87
CA SER A 53 11.23 -7.05 3.85
C SER A 53 12.31 -8.14 3.74
N PRO A 54 12.48 -8.78 2.58
CA PRO A 54 13.51 -9.79 2.38
C PRO A 54 14.94 -9.20 2.33
N LEU A 55 15.09 -7.87 2.43
CA LEU A 55 16.39 -7.19 2.38
C LEU A 55 16.70 -6.50 3.71
N PRO A 56 17.81 -6.86 4.40
CA PRO A 56 18.14 -6.38 5.75
C PRO A 56 18.78 -4.98 5.78
N PHE A 57 18.63 -4.17 4.71
CA PHE A 57 19.25 -2.83 4.65
C PHE A 57 18.35 -1.78 4.01
N ARG A 58 18.41 -0.56 4.56
CA ARG A 58 17.72 0.63 4.03
C ARG A 58 18.60 1.27 2.95
N LEU A 59 18.17 1.24 1.70
CA LEU A 59 18.77 2.02 0.61
C LEU A 59 18.46 3.51 0.82
N ARG A 60 19.47 4.32 1.11
CA ARG A 60 19.37 5.78 1.01
C ARG A 60 19.93 6.19 -0.35
N ALA A 61 19.07 6.58 -1.27
CA ALA A 61 19.53 7.25 -2.50
C ALA A 61 20.10 8.61 -2.11
N ARG A 62 21.40 8.82 -2.31
CA ARG A 62 21.96 10.18 -2.32
C ARG A 62 21.58 10.84 -3.64
N PRO A 63 21.18 12.11 -3.66
CA PRO A 63 21.06 12.84 -4.92
C PRO A 63 22.41 12.76 -5.66
N GLY A 64 22.36 12.39 -6.94
CA GLY A 64 23.54 12.38 -7.81
C GLY A 64 24.09 13.79 -7.99
N PRO A 65 25.37 13.95 -8.36
CA PRO A 65 25.95 15.27 -8.58
C PRO A 65 25.15 16.02 -9.65
N GLU A 66 24.83 17.29 -9.36
CA GLU A 66 24.23 18.20 -10.35
C GLU A 66 25.17 18.29 -11.55
N THR A 67 24.76 17.71 -12.68
CA THR A 67 25.38 18.00 -13.98
C THR A 67 25.01 19.44 -14.33
N LYS A 68 25.97 20.35 -14.17
CA LYS A 68 25.95 21.65 -14.85
C LYS A 68 26.46 21.43 -16.27
N ASP A 69 25.58 21.60 -17.24
CA ASP A 69 25.90 22.02 -18.60
C ASP A 69 24.91 23.13 -19.00
#